data_AF-A0A170VQI0-F1
#
_entry.id   AF-A0A170VQI0-F1
#
_cell.length_a   1.000
_cell.length_b   1.000
_cell.length_c   1.000
_cell.angle_alpha   90.00
_cell.angle_beta   90.00
_cell.angle_gamma   90.00
#
_symmetry.space_group_name_H-M   'P 1'
#
loop_
_entity.id
_entity.type
_entity.pdbx_description
1 polymer ?
#
loop_
_entity_poly.entity_id
_entity_poly.type
_entity_poly.pdbx_seq_one_letter_code
_entity_poly.pdbx_strand_id
1 'polypeptide(L)'
;ENESEEHSGDIRSTSYIKGWASDYSSKLIGAPRLRQLRVSLNWSGEVLPLFTPWYGYRVGCLNLFSEETKAFRPGWVPLPRYYEEPPIWAYKTHNATESLGMFGYSGLYYRKGGYVELLHTNEGKSNKKFIKLFMNDWVDNYTRVIFLEANLYNVNSNLLSIITIITEHLPNGVYLTRANVK
;
A
#
# COMPACT_ATOMS: atom_id res chain seq x y z
N GLU A 1 -0.32 55.67 9.01
CA GLU A 1 -1.19 54.54 8.67
C GLU A 1 -0.82 54.04 7.28
N ASN A 2 -0.90 52.73 7.11
CA ASN A 2 -0.60 51.92 5.92
C ASN A 2 0.82 51.34 5.85
N GLU A 3 1.14 50.49 6.84
CA GLU A 3 1.90 49.27 6.56
C GLU A 3 1.02 48.39 5.66
N SER A 4 1.38 48.30 4.39
CA SER A 4 0.86 47.28 3.50
C SER A 4 1.32 45.92 4.00
N GLU A 5 0.38 45.11 4.50
CA GLU A 5 0.59 43.70 4.77
C GLU A 5 1.05 43.01 3.47
N GLU A 6 2.36 42.81 3.32
CA GLU A 6 2.89 41.85 2.37
C GLU A 6 2.39 40.47 2.80
N HIS A 7 1.37 39.96 2.11
CA HIS A 7 1.07 38.54 2.12
C HIS A 7 2.33 37.80 1.67
N SER A 8 3.10 37.32 2.65
CA SER A 8 4.17 36.34 2.52
C SER A 8 3.58 35.05 1.95
N GLY A 9 3.28 35.03 0.66
CA GLY A 9 3.10 33.80 -0.10
C GLY A 9 4.41 33.04 0.02
N ASP A 10 4.37 31.96 0.81
CA ASP A 10 5.52 31.21 1.29
C ASP A 10 6.66 31.14 0.26
N ILE A 11 7.72 31.91 0.49
CA ILE A 11 8.97 31.89 -0.29
C ILE A 11 9.56 30.46 -0.31
N ARG A 12 9.15 29.59 0.62
CA ARG A 12 9.52 28.17 0.68
C ARG A 12 8.65 27.23 -0.16
N SER A 13 7.45 27.65 -0.56
CA SER A 13 6.57 26.87 -1.46
C SER A 13 7.11 26.79 -2.90
N THR A 14 8.01 27.71 -3.29
CA THR A 14 8.62 27.77 -4.62
C THR A 14 9.95 27.01 -4.73
N SER A 15 10.39 26.33 -3.66
CA SER A 15 11.65 25.58 -3.69
C SER A 15 11.58 24.42 -4.70
N TYR A 16 12.56 24.33 -5.61
CA TYR A 16 12.68 23.24 -6.58
C TYR A 16 12.98 21.86 -5.94
N ILE A 17 13.28 21.85 -4.64
CA ILE A 17 13.66 20.65 -3.89
C ILE A 17 12.37 19.91 -3.48
N LYS A 18 12.19 18.72 -4.04
CA LYS A 18 10.99 17.88 -3.82
C LYS A 18 11.18 16.93 -2.63
N GLY A 19 10.06 16.44 -2.09
CA GLY A 19 10.03 15.44 -1.02
C GLY A 19 10.09 16.01 0.39
N TRP A 20 9.83 17.30 0.57
CA TRP A 20 9.57 17.87 1.89
C TRP A 20 8.13 17.60 2.31
N ALA A 21 7.92 17.31 3.60
CA ALA A 21 6.60 17.34 4.19
C ALA A 21 6.10 18.79 4.32
N SER A 22 4.82 18.95 4.58
CA SER A 22 4.15 20.26 4.68
C SER A 22 4.71 21.16 5.79
N ASP A 23 5.40 20.57 6.77
CA ASP A 23 6.07 21.28 7.87
C ASP A 23 7.40 21.93 7.45
N TYR A 24 7.91 21.62 6.25
CA TYR A 24 9.22 22.03 5.72
C TYR A 24 10.41 21.72 6.63
N SER A 25 10.23 20.83 7.61
CA SER A 25 11.25 20.43 8.58
C SER A 25 11.67 18.98 8.37
N SER A 26 10.73 18.18 7.85
CA SER A 26 10.91 16.76 7.59
C SER A 26 11.03 16.49 6.10
N LYS A 27 12.05 15.73 5.70
CA LYS A 27 12.30 15.32 4.32
C LYS A 27 12.11 13.82 4.16
N LEU A 28 11.38 13.43 3.12
CA LEU A 28 11.20 12.04 2.72
C LEU A 28 12.54 11.44 2.26
N ILE A 29 12.90 10.30 2.85
CA ILE A 29 14.04 9.49 2.45
C ILE A 29 13.55 8.33 1.57
N GLY A 30 14.10 8.27 0.35
CA GLY A 30 13.70 7.28 -0.64
C GLY A 30 12.30 7.57 -1.20
N ALA A 31 11.55 6.51 -1.51
CA ALA A 31 10.19 6.62 -2.01
C ALA A 31 9.23 5.87 -1.07
N PRO A 32 8.01 6.37 -0.85
CA PRO A 32 7.02 5.63 -0.09
C PRO A 32 6.67 4.35 -0.85
N ARG A 33 6.35 3.31 -0.10
CA ARG A 33 6.08 1.99 -0.63
C ARG A 33 4.67 1.55 -0.22
N LEU A 34 3.91 1.10 -1.20
CA LEU A 34 2.71 0.31 -0.97
C LEU A 34 3.08 -1.16 -1.00
N ARG A 35 2.57 -1.92 -0.03
CA ARG A 35 2.71 -3.36 0.00
C ARG A 35 1.38 -4.00 0.35
N GLN A 36 1.01 -5.07 -0.35
CA GLN A 36 -0.28 -5.71 -0.20
C GLN A 36 -0.13 -7.21 0.02
N LEU A 37 -0.95 -7.75 0.93
CA LEU A 37 -1.21 -9.19 1.03
C LEU A 37 -2.66 -9.49 0.66
N ARG A 38 -2.85 -10.57 -0.09
CA ARG A 38 -4.14 -11.01 -0.60
C ARG A 38 -4.29 -12.52 -0.47
N VAL A 39 -5.53 -12.97 -0.47
CA VAL A 39 -5.88 -14.39 -0.52
C VAL A 39 -5.80 -14.88 -1.96
N SER A 40 -5.32 -16.11 -2.15
CA SER A 40 -5.27 -16.75 -3.45
C SER A 40 -6.66 -17.10 -3.97
N LEU A 41 -6.86 -16.97 -5.27
CA LEU A 41 -8.15 -17.26 -5.92
C LEU A 41 -8.59 -18.72 -5.68
N ASN A 42 -7.63 -19.64 -5.55
CA ASN A 42 -7.91 -21.05 -5.28
C ASN A 42 -8.61 -21.30 -3.93
N TRP A 43 -8.53 -20.33 -3.01
CA TRP A 43 -9.18 -20.38 -1.70
C TRP A 43 -10.51 -19.63 -1.65
N SER A 44 -10.95 -19.07 -2.79
CA SER A 44 -12.36 -18.69 -2.91
C SER A 44 -13.22 -19.93 -3.09
N GLY A 45 -14.43 -19.87 -2.53
CA GLY A 45 -15.41 -20.94 -2.64
C GLY A 45 -16.76 -20.40 -3.02
N GLU A 46 -17.67 -21.30 -3.37
CA GLU A 46 -19.06 -20.95 -3.59
C GLU A 46 -19.74 -20.64 -2.26
N VAL A 47 -20.71 -19.74 -2.27
CA VAL A 47 -21.58 -19.54 -1.11
C VAL A 47 -22.57 -20.69 -0.99
N LEU A 48 -23.24 -20.82 0.16
CA LEU A 48 -24.33 -21.79 0.30
C LEU A 48 -25.37 -21.57 -0.81
N PRO A 49 -25.99 -22.63 -1.39
CA PRO A 49 -26.93 -22.50 -2.50
C PRO A 49 -28.08 -21.51 -2.25
N LEU A 50 -28.51 -21.39 -0.99
CA LEU A 50 -29.51 -20.41 -0.56
C LEU A 50 -29.08 -18.96 -0.82
N PHE A 51 -27.79 -18.66 -0.70
CA PHE A 51 -27.23 -17.31 -0.79
C PHE A 51 -26.68 -16.99 -2.19
N THR A 52 -26.57 -17.97 -3.09
CA THR A 52 -26.04 -17.81 -4.46
C THR A 52 -26.74 -16.72 -5.28
N PRO A 53 -28.07 -16.50 -5.20
CA PRO A 53 -28.72 -15.42 -5.94
C PRO A 53 -28.23 -14.02 -5.57
N TRP A 54 -27.72 -13.84 -4.36
CA TRP A 54 -27.27 -12.54 -3.84
C TRP A 54 -25.75 -12.41 -3.80
N TYR A 55 -25.03 -13.52 -3.62
CA TYR A 55 -23.59 -13.54 -3.47
C TYR A 55 -22.98 -14.54 -4.44
N GLY A 56 -22.05 -14.10 -5.28
CA GLY A 56 -21.40 -14.98 -6.27
C GLY A 56 -20.38 -15.93 -5.65
N TYR A 57 -19.56 -15.44 -4.70
CA TYR A 57 -18.46 -16.20 -4.12
C TYR A 57 -18.11 -15.68 -2.71
N ARG A 58 -17.42 -16.53 -1.94
CA ARG A 58 -16.86 -16.16 -0.63
C ARG A 58 -15.34 -16.12 -0.70
N VAL A 59 -14.74 -15.20 0.06
CA VAL A 59 -13.29 -15.14 0.26
C VAL A 59 -13.00 -15.20 1.76
N GLY A 60 -12.19 -16.18 2.16
CA GLY A 60 -11.85 -16.41 3.57
C GLY A 60 -10.86 -15.42 4.17
N CYS A 61 -10.36 -15.75 5.36
CA CYS A 61 -9.29 -15.02 6.04
C CYS A 61 -7.93 -15.24 5.35
N LEU A 62 -7.01 -14.29 5.53
CA LEU A 62 -5.60 -14.51 5.21
C LEU A 62 -4.97 -15.43 6.26
N ASN A 63 -4.33 -16.51 5.81
CA ASN A 63 -3.51 -17.37 6.64
C ASN A 63 -2.29 -17.85 5.84
N LEU A 64 -1.43 -18.64 6.47
CA LEU A 64 -0.18 -19.13 5.85
C LEU A 64 -0.39 -19.91 4.55
N PHE A 65 -1.50 -20.62 4.42
CA PHE A 65 -1.80 -21.49 3.29
C PHE A 65 -2.62 -20.79 2.20
N SER A 66 -3.35 -19.74 2.58
CA SER A 66 -4.25 -18.99 1.71
C SER A 66 -3.59 -17.77 1.05
N GLU A 67 -2.38 -17.41 1.46
CA GLU A 67 -1.61 -16.30 0.90
C GLU A 67 -1.31 -16.51 -0.60
N GLU A 68 -1.62 -15.51 -1.42
CA GLU A 68 -1.31 -15.54 -2.85
C GLU A 68 0.15 -15.17 -3.09
N THR A 69 0.81 -15.97 -3.93
CA THR A 69 2.25 -15.84 -4.24
C THR A 69 2.54 -15.86 -5.74
N LYS A 70 1.52 -16.07 -6.57
CA LYS A 70 1.66 -16.09 -8.04
C LYS A 70 1.95 -14.70 -8.60
N ALA A 71 2.43 -14.65 -9.83
CA ALA A 71 2.65 -13.42 -10.55
C ALA A 71 1.45 -13.08 -11.44
N PHE A 72 1.11 -11.80 -11.53
CA PHE A 72 -0.08 -11.30 -12.22
C PHE A 72 0.23 -10.11 -13.13
N ARG A 73 -0.66 -9.92 -14.11
CA ARG A 73 -0.82 -8.67 -14.84
C ARG A 73 -1.74 -7.71 -14.07
N PRO A 74 -1.81 -6.42 -14.45
CA PRO A 74 -2.80 -5.50 -13.92
C PRO A 74 -4.22 -6.08 -14.04
N GLY A 75 -5.07 -5.84 -13.03
CA GLY A 75 -6.38 -6.49 -12.92
C GLY A 75 -6.33 -7.92 -12.35
N TRP A 76 -5.21 -8.33 -11.74
CA TRP A 76 -5.02 -9.66 -11.15
C TRP A 76 -5.24 -10.81 -12.13
N VAL A 77 -4.91 -10.58 -13.40
CA VAL A 77 -5.01 -11.59 -14.45
C VAL A 77 -3.84 -12.56 -14.33
N PRO A 78 -4.08 -13.87 -14.13
CA PRO A 78 -3.01 -14.85 -13.95
C PRO A 78 -2.18 -14.97 -15.22
N LEU A 79 -0.87 -15.08 -15.06
CA LEU A 79 0.01 -15.31 -16.19
C LEU A 79 -0.02 -16.78 -16.63
N PRO A 80 0.02 -17.05 -17.94
CA PRO A 80 0.22 -18.41 -18.46
C PRO A 80 1.58 -18.96 -18.00
N ARG A 81 1.78 -20.29 -18.08
CA ARG A 81 3.06 -20.92 -17.69
C ARG A 81 4.28 -20.36 -18.42
N TYR A 82 4.08 -19.92 -19.66
CA TYR A 82 5.11 -19.31 -20.49
C TYR A 82 4.66 -17.90 -20.85
N TYR A 83 5.47 -16.91 -20.49
CA TYR A 83 5.27 -15.52 -20.83
C TYR A 83 6.62 -14.91 -21.20
N GLU A 84 6.63 -14.08 -22.24
CA GLU A 84 7.84 -13.37 -22.68
C GLU A 84 8.05 -12.07 -21.92
N GLU A 85 6.95 -11.43 -21.50
CA GLU A 85 6.98 -10.15 -20.79
C GLU A 85 7.05 -10.35 -19.27
N PRO A 86 7.89 -9.58 -18.55
CA PRO A 86 8.01 -9.71 -17.11
C PRO A 86 6.69 -9.36 -16.41
N PRO A 87 6.34 -10.06 -15.31
CA PRO A 87 5.16 -9.76 -14.52
C PRO A 87 5.24 -8.34 -13.93
N ILE A 88 4.13 -7.60 -14.03
CA ILE A 88 4.03 -6.26 -13.40
C ILE A 88 3.78 -6.42 -11.90
N TRP A 89 2.90 -7.33 -11.49
CA TRP A 89 2.60 -7.61 -10.09
C TRP A 89 3.16 -8.97 -9.69
N ALA A 90 4.41 -8.96 -9.26
CA ALA A 90 5.09 -10.14 -8.74
C ALA A 90 5.13 -10.10 -7.21
N TYR A 91 4.82 -11.23 -6.58
CA TYR A 91 4.97 -11.39 -5.14
C TYR A 91 6.45 -11.34 -4.77
N LYS A 92 6.80 -10.48 -3.81
CA LYS A 92 8.14 -10.42 -3.25
C LYS A 92 8.19 -11.20 -1.95
N THR A 93 9.17 -12.09 -1.86
CA THR A 93 9.42 -12.86 -0.63
C THR A 93 9.98 -11.96 0.47
N HIS A 94 10.01 -12.50 1.70
CA HIS A 94 10.51 -11.80 2.88
C HIS A 94 11.92 -11.23 2.69
N ASN A 95 12.84 -11.99 2.08
CA ASN A 95 14.21 -11.54 1.83
C ASN A 95 14.27 -10.42 0.79
N ALA A 96 13.45 -10.49 -0.26
CA ALA A 96 13.46 -9.51 -1.34
C ALA A 96 12.78 -8.18 -0.97
N THR A 97 11.93 -8.18 0.07
CA THR A 97 11.18 -6.99 0.48
C THR A 97 11.89 -6.21 1.57
N GLU A 98 12.75 -6.88 2.34
CA GLU A 98 13.39 -6.35 3.57
C GLU A 98 12.37 -5.75 4.57
N SER A 99 11.08 -6.11 4.43
CA SER A 99 10.03 -5.59 5.30
C SER A 99 9.99 -6.32 6.63
N LEU A 100 9.34 -5.71 7.62
CA LEU A 100 9.12 -6.31 8.92
C LEU A 100 7.69 -6.84 9.01
N GLY A 101 7.55 -7.99 9.67
CA GLY A 101 6.24 -8.57 9.94
C GLY A 101 5.63 -7.81 11.11
N MET A 102 4.33 -7.53 11.03
CA MET A 102 3.66 -6.65 11.97
C MET A 102 2.30 -7.20 12.34
N PHE A 103 1.85 -6.90 13.56
CA PHE A 103 0.50 -7.18 14.00
C PHE A 103 -0.44 -6.07 13.54
N GLY A 104 -1.56 -6.47 12.94
CA GLY A 104 -2.68 -5.59 12.64
C GLY A 104 -3.40 -5.10 13.90
N TYR A 105 -4.46 -4.33 13.69
CA TYR A 105 -5.39 -3.96 14.76
C TYR A 105 -6.20 -5.16 15.23
N SER A 106 -6.56 -6.08 14.32
CA SER A 106 -7.33 -7.29 14.65
C SER A 106 -6.53 -8.34 15.46
N GLY A 107 -5.25 -8.07 15.76
CA GLY A 107 -4.34 -9.02 16.40
C GLY A 107 -3.76 -10.07 15.46
N LEU A 108 -4.10 -10.04 14.16
CA LEU A 108 -3.51 -10.93 13.16
C LEU A 108 -2.07 -10.52 12.84
N TYR A 109 -1.19 -11.51 12.73
CA TYR A 109 0.20 -11.29 12.33
C TYR A 109 0.35 -11.40 10.81
N TYR A 110 0.88 -10.35 10.19
CA TYR A 110 1.16 -10.31 8.77
C TYR A 110 2.65 -10.46 8.48
N ARG A 111 2.96 -11.30 7.50
CA ARG A 111 4.34 -11.65 7.13
C ARG A 111 4.99 -10.55 6.29
N LYS A 112 6.30 -10.71 6.11
CA LYS A 112 7.24 -9.78 5.45
C LYS A 112 7.18 -9.79 3.92
N GLY A 113 6.29 -10.58 3.31
CA GLY A 113 6.16 -10.65 1.87
C GLY A 113 5.09 -9.69 1.32
N GLY A 114 4.78 -9.85 0.04
CA GLY A 114 3.63 -9.24 -0.59
C GLY A 114 3.89 -8.65 -1.96
N TYR A 115 2.84 -8.10 -2.55
CA TYR A 115 2.91 -7.34 -3.79
C TYR A 115 3.31 -5.91 -3.46
N VAL A 116 4.36 -5.42 -4.10
CA VAL A 116 4.99 -4.16 -3.74
C VAL A 116 4.96 -3.19 -4.90
N GLU A 117 4.47 -1.98 -4.64
CA GLU A 117 4.46 -0.88 -5.58
C GLU A 117 5.16 0.33 -4.95
N LEU A 118 6.22 0.80 -5.61
CA LEU A 118 6.91 2.01 -5.18
C LEU A 118 6.17 3.23 -5.73
N LEU A 119 5.91 4.19 -4.84
CA LEU A 119 5.45 5.50 -5.21
C LEU A 119 6.64 6.36 -5.63
N HIS A 120 6.39 7.65 -5.84
CA HIS A 120 7.40 8.61 -6.25
C HIS A 120 7.53 9.72 -5.19
N THR A 121 8.66 10.42 -5.16
CA THR A 121 8.87 11.57 -4.25
C THR A 121 8.06 12.80 -4.66
N ASN A 122 7.91 12.99 -5.96
CA ASN A 122 6.97 13.95 -6.56
C ASN A 122 5.51 13.48 -6.45
N GLU A 123 4.70 14.28 -5.78
CA GLU A 123 3.25 14.11 -5.60
C GLU A 123 2.51 13.83 -6.91
N GLY A 124 2.73 14.63 -7.96
CA GLY A 124 2.01 14.46 -9.22
C GLY A 124 2.29 13.12 -9.92
N LYS A 125 3.51 12.58 -9.77
CA LYS A 125 3.84 11.23 -10.28
C LYS A 125 3.25 10.14 -9.41
N SER A 126 3.25 10.33 -8.09
CA SER A 126 2.60 9.40 -7.14
C SER A 126 1.10 9.34 -7.35
N ASN A 127 0.44 10.49 -7.57
CA ASN A 127 -0.99 10.54 -7.83
C ASN A 127 -1.34 9.79 -9.13
N LYS A 128 -0.58 9.99 -10.21
CA LYS A 128 -0.73 9.20 -11.45
C LYS A 128 -0.56 7.69 -11.20
N LYS A 129 0.39 7.29 -10.35
CA LYS A 129 0.60 5.89 -9.97
C LYS A 129 -0.59 5.35 -9.17
N PHE A 130 -1.13 6.10 -8.21
CA PHE A 130 -2.33 5.75 -7.45
C PHE A 130 -3.54 5.57 -8.36
N ILE A 131 -3.80 6.54 -9.26
CA ILE A 131 -4.90 6.44 -10.23
C ILE A 131 -4.73 5.19 -11.09
N LYS A 132 -3.51 4.89 -11.55
CA LYS A 132 -3.26 3.65 -12.32
C LYS A 132 -3.54 2.39 -11.49
N LEU A 133 -3.14 2.34 -10.22
CA LEU A 133 -3.42 1.19 -9.36
C LEU A 133 -4.93 1.03 -9.10
N PHE A 134 -5.63 2.13 -8.88
CA PHE A 134 -7.08 2.16 -8.69
C PHE A 134 -7.81 1.67 -9.95
N MET A 135 -7.48 2.21 -11.13
CA MET A 135 -8.10 1.81 -12.40
C MET A 135 -7.84 0.36 -12.81
N ASN A 136 -6.85 -0.30 -12.21
CA ASN A 136 -6.53 -1.71 -12.47
C ASN A 136 -6.98 -2.63 -11.31
N ASP A 137 -7.82 -2.14 -10.40
CA ASP A 137 -8.34 -2.90 -9.24
C ASP A 137 -7.23 -3.56 -8.42
N TRP A 138 -6.12 -2.83 -8.17
CA TRP A 138 -5.03 -3.37 -7.35
C TRP A 138 -5.52 -3.78 -5.96
N VAL A 139 -6.46 -3.01 -5.39
CA VAL A 139 -7.21 -3.37 -4.19
C VAL A 139 -8.57 -3.92 -4.58
N ASP A 140 -8.81 -5.18 -4.27
CA ASP A 140 -10.03 -5.92 -4.60
C ASP A 140 -10.58 -6.69 -3.38
N ASN A 141 -11.66 -7.46 -3.58
CA ASN A 141 -12.26 -8.26 -2.51
C ASN A 141 -11.33 -9.36 -1.94
N TYR A 142 -10.26 -9.72 -2.66
CA TYR A 142 -9.26 -10.70 -2.21
C TYR A 142 -8.16 -10.06 -1.35
N THR A 143 -8.04 -8.74 -1.39
CA THR A 143 -7.08 -7.99 -0.61
C THR A 143 -7.45 -8.05 0.87
N ARG A 144 -6.47 -8.31 1.73
CA ARG A 144 -6.67 -8.47 3.18
C ARG A 144 -5.91 -7.46 4.00
N VAL A 145 -4.74 -7.04 3.55
CA VAL A 145 -4.00 -5.98 4.22
C VAL A 145 -3.17 -5.18 3.23
N ILE A 146 -3.13 -3.88 3.46
CA ILE A 146 -2.32 -2.92 2.73
C ILE A 146 -1.42 -2.22 3.75
N PHE A 147 -0.16 -2.07 3.39
CA PHE A 147 0.85 -1.34 4.13
C PHE A 147 1.27 -0.13 3.31
N LEU A 148 1.24 1.04 3.92
CA LEU A 148 1.92 2.23 3.43
C LEU A 148 3.13 2.48 4.33
N GLU A 149 4.32 2.33 3.75
CA GLU A 149 5.60 2.45 4.44
C GLU A 149 6.37 3.65 3.89
N ALA A 150 6.79 4.57 4.77
CA ALA A 150 7.53 5.76 4.40
C ALA A 150 8.54 6.13 5.49
N ASN A 151 9.67 6.72 5.10
CA ASN A 151 10.70 7.18 6.01
C ASN A 151 10.87 8.69 5.88
N LEU A 152 10.72 9.41 6.99
CA LEU A 152 10.94 10.85 7.06
C LEU A 152 12.16 11.14 7.92
N TYR A 153 12.94 12.13 7.55
CA TYR A 153 14.06 12.60 8.33
C TYR A 153 13.87 14.08 8.66
N ASN A 154 13.82 14.38 9.95
CA ASN A 154 13.72 15.73 10.43
C ASN A 154 15.11 16.34 10.53
N VAL A 155 15.34 17.42 9.78
CA VAL A 155 16.65 18.06 9.68
C VAL A 155 16.97 18.88 10.93
N ASN A 156 15.95 19.42 11.60
CA ASN A 156 16.12 20.27 12.78
C ASN A 156 16.50 19.45 14.01
N SER A 157 15.88 18.29 14.20
CA SER A 157 16.11 17.43 15.36
C SER A 157 17.06 16.25 15.08
N ASN A 158 17.51 16.07 13.82
CA ASN A 158 18.32 14.92 13.39
C ASN A 158 17.67 13.57 13.73
N LEU A 159 16.34 13.47 13.57
CA LEU A 159 15.58 12.26 13.87
C LEU A 159 15.08 11.59 12.60
N LEU A 160 15.22 10.26 12.53
CA LEU A 160 14.62 9.42 11.50
C LEU A 160 13.30 8.85 12.02
N SER A 161 12.20 9.17 11.34
CA SER A 161 10.87 8.64 11.62
C SER A 161 10.47 7.59 10.58
N ILE A 162 10.13 6.40 11.05
CA ILE A 162 9.66 5.29 10.21
C ILE A 162 8.14 5.19 10.37
N ILE A 163 7.42 5.56 9.32
CA ILE A 163 5.97 5.56 9.29
C ILE A 163 5.51 4.28 8.61
N THR A 164 4.64 3.52 9.29
CA THR A 164 3.93 2.39 8.70
C THR A 164 2.46 2.47 9.04
N ILE A 165 1.62 2.60 8.02
CA ILE A 165 0.16 2.54 8.15
C ILE A 165 -0.27 1.19 7.63
N ILE A 166 -0.97 0.42 8.48
CA ILE A 166 -1.58 -0.86 8.13
C ILE A 166 -3.08 -0.63 8.01
N THR A 167 -3.66 -1.02 6.88
CA THR A 167 -5.11 -1.09 6.70
C THR A 167 -5.50 -2.52 6.40
N GLU A 168 -6.25 -3.14 7.31
CA GLU A 168 -6.79 -4.49 7.21
C GLU A 168 -8.19 -4.44 6.61
N HIS A 169 -8.42 -5.23 5.57
CA HIS A 169 -9.74 -5.50 5.02
C HIS A 169 -10.17 -6.87 5.51
N LEU A 170 -11.03 -6.91 6.52
CA LEU A 170 -11.49 -8.16 7.12
C LEU A 170 -12.53 -8.85 6.22
N PRO A 171 -12.67 -10.18 6.26
CA PRO A 171 -13.64 -10.91 5.43
C PRO A 171 -15.11 -10.53 5.65
N ASN A 172 -15.43 -9.85 6.75
CA ASN A 172 -16.75 -9.31 7.03
C ASN A 172 -17.01 -7.93 6.38
N GLY A 173 -16.05 -7.41 5.60
CA GLY A 173 -16.12 -6.12 4.90
C GLY A 173 -15.68 -4.92 5.74
N VAL A 174 -15.23 -5.12 6.99
CA VAL A 174 -14.76 -4.03 7.85
C VAL A 174 -13.31 -3.67 7.53
N TYR A 175 -13.03 -2.38 7.43
CA TYR A 175 -11.67 -1.85 7.33
C TYR A 175 -11.17 -1.38 8.70
N LEU A 176 -10.03 -1.90 9.13
CA LEU A 176 -9.37 -1.48 10.36
C LEU A 176 -8.01 -0.87 10.02
N THR A 177 -7.73 0.33 10.52
CA THR A 177 -6.46 1.01 10.22
C THR A 177 -5.69 1.29 11.50
N ARG A 178 -4.38 1.04 11.45
CA ARG A 178 -3.43 1.34 12.52
C ARG A 178 -2.21 2.04 11.94
N ALA A 179 -1.89 3.20 12.48
CA ALA A 179 -0.63 3.88 12.21
C ALA A 179 0.40 3.51 13.28
N ASN A 180 1.63 3.23 12.84
CA ASN A 180 2.80 3.05 13.70
C ASN A 180 3.87 4.03 13.22
N VAL A 181 4.34 4.88 14.13
CA VAL A 181 5.45 5.80 13.89
C VAL A 181 6.52 5.47 14.92
N LYS A 182 7.71 5.13 14.44
CA LYS A 182 8.89 4.89 15.27
C LYS A 182 9.93 5.96 15.02
#